data_AF-A0A961FUW3-F1
#
_entry.id   AF-A0A961FUW3-F1
#
_cell.length_a   1.000
_cell.length_b   1.000
_cell.length_c   1.000
_cell.angle_alpha   90.00
_cell.angle_beta   90.00
_cell.angle_gamma   90.00
#
_symmetry.space_group_name_H-M   'P 1'
#
loop_
_entity.id
_entity.type
_entity.pdbx_description
1 polymer ?
#
loop_
_entity_poly.entity_id
_entity_poly.type
_entity_poly.pdbx_seq_one_letter_code
_entity_poly.pdbx_strand_id
1 'polypeptide(L)'
;MKTTKHRTRPAAGFTMVEMLIVISVIAIMASLIISAFSNAAQDTRRVVARQQQAAVQSAVNAWVSANSSGPGKSLTSARTAYNGASTSLGRLNLVGGYLDVESLDHFTTNTTNNTQVQSQALIKTNQYLELGVWNASSYPKVELK
;
A
#
# COMPACT_ATOMS: atom_id res chain seq x y z
N MET A 1 -47.97 1.01 -69.03
CA MET A 1 -47.15 1.69 -68.00
C MET A 1 -47.20 0.82 -66.73
N LYS A 2 -46.14 0.09 -66.39
CA LYS A 2 -46.13 -0.87 -65.26
C LYS A 2 -45.59 -0.18 -64.02
N THR A 3 -46.39 -0.09 -62.96
CA THR A 3 -46.00 0.51 -61.68
C THR A 3 -45.43 -0.56 -60.74
N THR A 4 -44.13 -0.48 -60.45
CA THR A 4 -43.44 -1.38 -59.53
C THR A 4 -43.75 -1.00 -58.09
N LYS A 5 -44.50 -1.86 -57.38
CA LYS A 5 -44.86 -1.70 -55.97
C LYS A 5 -43.65 -2.02 -55.08
N HIS A 6 -43.04 -1.00 -54.50
CA HIS A 6 -41.92 -1.18 -53.55
C HIS A 6 -42.48 -1.73 -52.23
N ARG A 7 -42.18 -3.00 -51.90
CA ARG A 7 -42.48 -3.58 -50.59
C ARG A 7 -41.44 -3.08 -49.59
N THR A 8 -41.81 -2.15 -48.73
CA THR A 8 -41.03 -1.84 -47.52
C THR A 8 -41.16 -3.03 -46.56
N ARG A 9 -40.02 -3.63 -46.18
CA ARG A 9 -39.99 -4.70 -45.18
C ARG A 9 -40.26 -4.06 -43.81
N PRO A 10 -41.11 -4.65 -42.97
CA PRO A 10 -41.27 -4.16 -41.60
C PRO A 10 -39.91 -4.28 -40.89
N ALA A 11 -39.47 -3.18 -40.27
CA ALA A 11 -38.32 -3.20 -39.39
C ALA A 11 -38.68 -4.07 -38.18
N ALA A 12 -37.99 -5.20 -38.00
CA ALA A 12 -38.11 -5.99 -36.79
C ALA A 12 -37.48 -5.18 -35.64
N GLY A 13 -38.32 -4.71 -34.71
CA GLY A 13 -37.87 -4.08 -33.48
C GLY A 13 -37.42 -5.11 -32.45
N PHE A 14 -36.52 -4.72 -31.56
CA PHE A 14 -36.14 -5.55 -30.40
C PHE A 14 -37.33 -5.76 -29.47
N THR A 15 -37.49 -6.98 -28.98
CA THR A 15 -38.48 -7.32 -27.95
C THR A 15 -38.04 -6.77 -26.60
N MET A 16 -39.00 -6.49 -25.71
CA MET A 16 -38.67 -6.14 -24.32
C MET A 16 -37.85 -7.24 -23.63
N VAL A 17 -38.12 -8.50 -23.97
CA VAL A 17 -37.41 -9.66 -23.41
C VAL A 17 -35.94 -9.67 -23.83
N GLU A 18 -35.62 -9.34 -25.08
CA GLU A 18 -34.22 -9.25 -25.54
C GLU A 18 -33.45 -8.18 -24.76
N MET A 19 -34.04 -7.01 -24.53
CA MET A 19 -33.38 -5.99 -23.71
C MET A 19 -33.23 -6.41 -22.25
N LEU A 20 -34.23 -7.09 -21.67
CA LEU A 20 -34.16 -7.60 -20.30
C LEU A 20 -33.03 -8.62 -20.12
N ILE A 21 -32.85 -9.54 -21.06
CA ILE A 21 -31.78 -10.53 -20.98
C ILE A 21 -30.41 -9.86 -21.15
N VAL A 22 -30.29 -8.90 -22.07
CA VAL A 22 -29.03 -8.18 -22.31
C VAL A 22 -28.59 -7.41 -21.08
N ILE A 23 -29.46 -6.60 -20.47
CA ILE A 23 -29.10 -5.85 -19.26
C ILE A 23 -28.80 -6.80 -18.09
N SER A 24 -29.47 -7.95 -18.03
CA SER A 24 -29.24 -8.97 -16.99
C SER A 24 -27.84 -9.58 -17.11
N VAL A 25 -27.43 -9.95 -18.33
CA VAL A 25 -26.08 -10.48 -18.59
C VAL A 25 -25.01 -9.42 -18.34
N ILE A 26 -25.23 -8.16 -18.78
CA ILE A 26 -24.31 -7.04 -18.51
C ILE A 26 -24.18 -6.81 -17.00
N ALA A 27 -25.27 -6.82 -16.24
CA ALA A 27 -25.24 -6.63 -14.79
C ALA A 27 -24.44 -7.73 -14.07
N ILE A 28 -24.62 -9.00 -14.46
CA ILE A 28 -23.84 -10.12 -13.94
C ILE A 28 -22.35 -9.93 -14.25
N MET A 29 -22.00 -9.67 -15.51
CA MET A 29 -20.60 -9.47 -15.91
C MET A 29 -19.95 -8.27 -15.21
N ALA A 30 -20.67 -7.14 -15.11
CA ALA A 30 -20.19 -5.95 -14.42
C ALA A 30 -19.91 -6.21 -12.93
N SER A 31 -20.78 -6.98 -12.25
CA SER A 31 -20.57 -7.33 -10.83
C SER A 31 -19.29 -8.14 -10.59
N LEU A 32 -18.95 -9.07 -11.51
CA LEU A 32 -17.73 -9.87 -11.44
C LEU A 32 -16.48 -9.01 -11.69
N ILE A 33 -16.55 -8.10 -12.66
CA ILE A 33 -15.45 -7.18 -13.00
C ILE A 33 -15.11 -6.27 -11.81
N ILE A 34 -16.11 -5.64 -11.18
CA ILE A 34 -15.90 -4.76 -10.01
C ILE A 34 -15.21 -5.53 -8.88
N SER A 35 -15.69 -6.75 -8.60
CA SER A 35 -15.14 -7.60 -7.54
C SER A 35 -13.69 -8.00 -7.82
N ALA A 36 -13.36 -8.37 -9.07
CA ALA A 36 -12.01 -8.72 -9.47
C ALA A 36 -11.02 -7.55 -9.33
N PHE A 37 -11.41 -6.34 -9.76
CA PHE A 37 -10.56 -5.15 -9.61
C PHE A 37 -10.33 -4.75 -8.16
N SER A 38 -11.36 -4.86 -7.31
CA SER A 38 -11.22 -4.55 -5.87
C SER A 38 -10.16 -5.43 -5.19
N ASN A 39 -10.20 -6.74 -5.48
CA ASN A 39 -9.24 -7.70 -4.95
C ASN A 39 -7.82 -7.41 -5.45
N ALA A 40 -7.64 -7.23 -6.77
CA ALA A 40 -6.34 -6.91 -7.36
C ALA A 40 -5.73 -5.61 -6.80
N ALA A 41 -6.56 -4.60 -6.55
CA ALA A 41 -6.12 -3.35 -5.94
C ALA A 41 -5.70 -3.56 -4.48
N GLN A 42 -6.39 -4.42 -3.73
CA GLN A 42 -6.01 -4.75 -2.34
C GLN A 42 -4.67 -5.51 -2.28
N ASP A 43 -4.45 -6.45 -3.19
CA ASP A 43 -3.21 -7.21 -3.27
C ASP A 43 -2.04 -6.31 -3.67
N THR A 44 -2.24 -5.39 -4.62
CA THR A 44 -1.24 -4.39 -4.98
C THR A 44 -0.87 -3.53 -3.76
N ARG A 45 -1.84 -3.09 -2.97
CA ARG A 45 -1.58 -2.32 -1.74
C ARG A 45 -0.79 -3.13 -0.71
N ARG A 46 -1.06 -4.43 -0.56
CA ARG A 46 -0.29 -5.32 0.33
C ARG A 46 1.16 -5.49 -0.14
N VAL A 47 1.39 -5.56 -1.46
CA VAL A 47 2.74 -5.59 -2.03
C VAL A 47 3.47 -4.28 -1.71
N VAL A 48 2.83 -3.14 -1.92
CA VAL A 48 3.41 -1.82 -1.58
C VAL A 48 3.73 -1.72 -0.09
N ALA A 49 2.83 -2.16 0.79
CA ALA A 49 3.07 -2.17 2.24
C ALA A 49 4.31 -3.01 2.63
N ARG A 50 4.52 -4.17 1.99
CA ARG A 50 5.71 -5.00 2.20
C ARG A 50 6.98 -4.36 1.64
N GLN A 51 6.90 -3.70 0.48
CA GLN A 51 8.02 -2.96 -0.09
C GLN A 51 8.43 -1.79 0.82
N GLN A 52 7.44 -1.07 1.36
CA GLN A 52 7.65 -0.01 2.34
C GLN A 52 8.32 -0.54 3.62
N GLN A 53 7.84 -1.67 4.15
CA GLN A 53 8.49 -2.34 5.28
C GLN A 53 9.96 -2.67 4.97
N ALA A 54 10.25 -3.25 3.80
CA ALA A 54 11.60 -3.61 3.40
C ALA A 54 12.50 -2.37 3.22
N ALA A 55 11.97 -1.29 2.65
CA ALA A 55 12.68 -0.03 2.50
C ALA A 55 13.05 0.58 3.86
N VAL A 56 12.10 0.64 4.80
CA VAL A 56 12.35 1.12 6.17
C VAL A 56 13.32 0.19 6.89
N GLN A 57 13.22 -1.13 6.72
CA GLN A 57 14.17 -2.09 7.31
C GLN A 57 15.59 -1.88 6.77
N SER A 58 15.73 -1.65 5.46
CA SER A 58 17.02 -1.34 4.84
C SER A 58 17.60 -0.04 5.39
N ALA A 59 16.78 1.00 5.53
CA ALA A 59 17.17 2.28 6.12
C ALA A 59 17.62 2.14 7.58
N VAL A 60 16.89 1.34 8.38
CA VAL A 60 17.29 1.00 9.75
C VAL A 60 18.64 0.28 9.76
N ASN A 61 18.85 -0.70 8.88
CA ASN A 61 20.12 -1.44 8.82
C ASN A 61 21.30 -0.53 8.42
N ALA A 62 21.09 0.36 7.44
CA ALA A 62 22.09 1.33 7.01
C ALA A 62 22.41 2.36 8.11
N TRP A 63 21.39 2.82 8.84
CA TRP A 63 21.59 3.69 9.99
C TRP A 63 22.37 2.98 11.09
N VAL A 64 22.05 1.71 11.40
CA VAL A 64 22.77 0.91 12.39
C VAL A 64 24.23 0.74 12.00
N SER A 65 24.53 0.37 10.75
CA SER A 65 25.93 0.18 10.31
C SER A 65 26.74 1.47 10.42
N ALA A 66 26.16 2.60 10.02
CA ALA A 66 26.78 3.93 10.12
C ALA A 66 26.94 4.43 11.57
N ASN A 67 26.11 3.95 12.51
CA ASN A 67 26.13 4.39 13.91
C ASN A 67 26.77 3.40 14.88
N SER A 68 27.14 2.21 14.41
CA SER A 68 27.78 1.17 15.22
C SER A 68 29.26 0.96 14.93
N SER A 69 29.77 1.50 13.82
CA SER A 69 31.14 1.28 13.36
C SER A 69 31.87 2.62 13.15
N GLY A 70 32.96 2.85 13.89
CA GLY A 70 33.80 4.05 13.78
C GLY A 70 34.39 4.52 15.11
N PRO A 71 35.34 5.46 15.12
CA PRO A 71 35.90 6.01 16.35
C PRO A 71 34.81 6.58 17.27
N GLY A 72 34.71 6.07 18.50
CA GLY A 72 33.69 6.50 19.47
C GLY A 72 32.27 5.97 19.22
N LYS A 73 32.06 5.12 18.20
CA LYS A 73 30.77 4.49 17.92
C LYS A 73 30.77 3.02 18.36
N SER A 74 29.62 2.55 18.85
CA SER A 74 29.41 1.16 19.24
C SER A 74 27.97 0.73 18.99
N LEU A 75 27.73 -0.58 18.90
CA LEU A 75 26.38 -1.13 18.86
C LEU A 75 25.55 -0.72 20.08
N THR A 76 26.17 -0.64 21.26
CA THR A 76 25.49 -0.22 22.49
C THR A 76 25.04 1.25 22.43
N SER A 77 25.91 2.16 21.99
CA SER A 77 25.54 3.58 21.83
C SER A 77 24.46 3.77 20.76
N ALA A 78 24.54 3.05 19.63
CA ALA A 78 23.51 3.11 18.60
C ALA A 78 22.16 2.61 19.13
N ARG A 79 22.16 1.53 19.91
CA ARG A 79 20.97 1.00 20.57
C ARG A 79 20.36 1.96 21.56
N THR A 80 21.18 2.61 22.39
CA THR A 80 20.71 3.64 23.32
C THR A 80 20.05 4.80 22.58
N ALA A 81 20.65 5.29 21.49
CA ALA A 81 20.05 6.35 20.67
C ALA A 81 18.73 5.92 20.02
N TYR A 82 18.70 4.71 19.43
CA TYR A 82 17.50 4.16 18.79
C TYR A 82 16.36 3.93 19.78
N ASN A 83 16.65 3.39 20.97
CA ASN A 83 15.64 3.16 22.01
C ASN A 83 15.22 4.46 22.71
N GLY A 84 16.10 5.48 22.75
CA GLY A 84 15.79 6.81 23.25
C GLY A 84 14.76 7.56 22.40
N ALA A 85 14.65 7.21 21.12
CA ALA A 85 13.45 7.50 20.34
C ALA A 85 12.33 6.55 20.79
N SER A 86 11.56 6.96 21.81
CA SER A 86 10.55 6.12 22.49
C SER A 86 9.34 5.73 21.63
N THR A 87 9.22 6.26 20.41
CA THR A 87 8.08 6.05 19.51
C THR A 87 8.54 5.51 18.15
N SER A 88 7.66 4.79 17.45
CA SER A 88 7.96 4.28 16.11
C SER A 88 8.24 5.41 15.11
N LEU A 89 7.49 6.53 15.20
CA LEU A 89 7.73 7.72 14.39
C LEU A 89 9.07 8.38 14.73
N GLY A 90 9.44 8.46 16.01
CA GLY A 90 10.74 8.98 16.43
C GLY A 90 11.90 8.13 15.88
N ARG A 91 11.75 6.80 15.90
CA ARG A 91 12.71 5.86 15.32
C ARG A 91 12.78 6.00 13.80
N LEU A 92 11.64 6.25 13.13
CA LEU A 92 11.61 6.52 11.70
C LEU A 92 12.37 7.80 11.36
N ASN A 93 12.13 8.89 12.10
CA ASN A 93 12.83 10.16 11.88
C ASN A 93 14.34 10.03 12.09
N LEU A 94 14.77 9.21 13.05
CA LEU A 94 16.19 8.93 13.30
C LEU A 94 16.87 8.27 12.08
N VAL A 95 16.15 7.40 11.37
CA VAL A 95 16.64 6.70 10.17
C VAL A 95 16.25 7.43 8.88
N GLY A 96 15.56 8.57 8.96
CA GLY A 96 14.97 9.28 7.83
C GLY A 96 15.99 9.71 6.77
N GLY A 97 17.23 9.99 7.17
CA GLY A 97 18.32 10.32 6.23
C GLY A 97 18.76 9.14 5.33
N TYR A 98 18.28 7.93 5.60
CA TYR A 98 18.52 6.72 4.80
C TYR A 98 17.28 6.29 4.01
N LEU A 99 16.21 7.07 4.07
CA LEU A 99 15.02 6.94 3.24
C LEU A 99 15.02 8.05 2.19
N ASP A 100 14.33 7.80 1.09
CA ASP A 100 13.99 8.88 0.17
C ASP A 100 13.05 9.89 0.83
N VAL A 101 13.19 11.17 0.47
CA VAL A 101 12.50 12.29 1.11
C VAL A 101 10.98 12.17 0.95
N GLU A 102 10.50 11.78 -0.23
CA GLU A 102 9.05 11.64 -0.48
C GLU A 102 8.48 10.48 0.33
N SER A 103 9.24 9.39 0.47
CA SER A 103 8.84 8.25 1.29
C SER A 103 8.69 8.65 2.76
N LEU A 104 9.66 9.39 3.30
CA LEU A 104 9.62 9.89 4.67
C LEU A 104 8.46 10.87 4.89
N ASP A 105 8.24 11.81 3.96
CA ASP A 105 7.11 12.74 4.01
C ASP A 105 5.77 12.00 3.99
N HIS A 106 5.63 10.98 3.13
CA HIS A 106 4.44 10.17 3.08
C HIS A 106 4.17 9.45 4.39
N PHE A 107 5.19 8.89 5.05
CA PHE A 107 5.01 8.27 6.35
C PHE A 107 4.66 9.28 7.45
N THR A 108 5.37 10.40 7.51
CA THR A 108 5.17 11.40 8.58
C THR A 108 3.81 12.08 8.47
N THR A 109 3.35 12.42 7.26
CA THR A 109 2.04 13.05 7.02
C THR A 109 0.87 12.10 7.29
N ASN A 110 1.01 10.81 6.98
CA ASN A 110 -0.07 9.83 7.16
C ASN A 110 -0.08 9.19 8.57
N THR A 111 0.98 9.36 9.36
CA THR A 111 1.06 8.84 10.72
C THR A 111 0.26 9.71 11.68
N THR A 112 -0.85 9.18 12.19
CA THR A 112 -1.70 9.88 13.18
C THR A 112 -1.39 9.50 14.63
N ASN A 113 -0.77 8.34 14.84
CA ASN A 113 -0.33 7.84 16.14
C ASN A 113 1.17 7.55 16.11
N ASN A 114 1.94 8.20 16.98
CA ASN A 114 3.40 8.09 16.99
C ASN A 114 3.92 6.66 17.24
N THR A 115 3.10 5.74 17.75
CA THR A 115 3.48 4.33 17.93
C THR A 115 3.33 3.49 16.66
N GLN A 116 2.62 3.99 15.65
CA GLN A 116 2.28 3.27 14.42
C GLN A 116 2.69 4.12 13.22
N VAL A 117 3.74 3.73 12.52
CA VAL A 117 4.12 4.41 11.27
C VAL A 117 3.14 3.98 10.18
N GLN A 118 2.45 4.95 9.60
CA GLN A 118 1.39 4.71 8.61
C GLN A 118 1.73 5.37 7.27
N SER A 119 1.22 4.76 6.21
CA SER A 119 1.21 5.28 4.85
C SER A 119 -0.20 5.08 4.29
N GLN A 120 -0.54 5.75 3.19
CA GLN A 120 -1.84 5.51 2.54
C GLN A 120 -2.06 4.04 2.17
N ALA A 121 -1.01 3.32 1.72
CA ALA A 121 -1.12 1.90 1.40
C ALA A 121 -1.43 1.06 2.65
N LEU A 122 -0.71 1.32 3.74
CA LEU A 122 -0.86 0.66 5.04
C LEU A 122 -2.26 0.90 5.63
N ILE A 123 -2.74 2.14 5.64
CA ILE A 123 -4.08 2.49 6.13
C ILE A 123 -5.16 1.72 5.35
N LYS A 124 -5.03 1.66 4.01
CA LYS A 124 -6.00 0.98 3.15
C LYS A 124 -5.96 -0.55 3.27
N THR A 125 -4.89 -1.12 3.82
CA THR A 125 -4.81 -2.56 4.15
C THR A 125 -5.10 -2.86 5.62
N ASN A 126 -5.44 -1.85 6.42
CA ASN A 126 -5.54 -1.93 7.89
C ASN A 126 -4.25 -2.43 8.55
N GLN A 127 -3.11 -2.02 8.00
CA GLN A 127 -1.78 -2.37 8.49
C GLN A 127 -1.03 -1.13 8.95
N TYR A 128 0.05 -1.33 9.69
CA TYR A 128 1.01 -0.28 10.05
C TYR A 128 2.40 -0.88 10.24
N LEU A 129 3.41 -0.01 10.21
CA LEU A 129 4.77 -0.36 10.55
C LEU A 129 5.03 -0.03 12.02
N GLU A 130 5.59 -0.99 12.74
CA GLU A 130 6.08 -0.80 14.09
C GLU A 130 7.59 -0.95 14.10
N LEU A 131 8.27 0.12 14.53
CA LEU A 131 9.69 0.09 14.79
C LEU A 131 9.84 -0.21 16.27
N GLY A 132 9.93 -1.50 16.60
CA GLY A 132 9.98 -2.00 17.98
C GLY A 132 11.28 -1.63 18.71
N VAL A 133 11.32 -1.89 20.02
CA VAL A 133 12.53 -1.69 20.84
C VAL A 133 13.66 -2.60 20.33
N TRP A 134 14.87 -2.06 20.23
CA TRP A 134 16.05 -2.83 19.87
C TRP A 134 16.65 -3.51 21.12
N ASN A 135 16.52 -4.83 21.19
CA ASN A 135 17.07 -5.65 22.27
C ASN A 135 18.58 -5.93 22.14
N ALA A 136 19.19 -6.36 23.25
CA ALA A 136 20.64 -6.46 23.31
C ALA A 136 21.27 -7.54 22.42
N SER A 137 20.54 -8.63 22.22
CA SER A 137 20.99 -9.84 21.53
C SER A 137 20.48 -9.94 20.09
N SER A 138 19.85 -8.90 19.55
CA SER A 138 19.26 -8.92 18.20
C SER A 138 19.64 -7.68 17.41
N TYR A 139 19.24 -7.63 16.14
CA TYR A 139 19.19 -6.39 15.34
C TYR A 139 17.79 -5.76 15.44
N PRO A 140 17.64 -4.45 15.20
CA PRO A 140 16.33 -3.81 15.14
C PRO A 140 15.54 -4.33 13.93
N LYS A 141 14.25 -4.56 14.15
CA LYS A 141 13.33 -5.05 13.13
C LYS A 141 12.15 -4.11 12.96
N VAL A 142 11.72 -3.97 11.71
CA VAL A 142 10.50 -3.27 11.31
C VAL A 142 9.43 -4.33 11.11
N GLU A 143 8.42 -4.30 11.97
CA GLU A 143 7.30 -5.23 11.91
C GLU A 143 6.16 -4.61 11.10
N LEU A 144 5.61 -5.39 10.18
CA LEU A 144 4.34 -5.07 9.52
C LEU A 144 3.23 -5.74 10.33
N LYS A 145 2.37 -4.94 10.97
CA LYS A 145 1.23 -5.39 11.76
C LYS A 145 -0.09 -5.07 11.07
#